data_AF-A0A535Q8D8-F1
#
_entry.id   AF-A0A535Q8D8-F1
#
_cell.length_a   1.000
_cell.length_b   1.000
_cell.length_c   1.000
_cell.angle_alpha   90.00
_cell.angle_beta   90.00
_cell.angle_gamma   90.00
#
_symmetry.space_group_name_H-M   'P 1'
#
loop_
_entity.id
_entity.type
_entity.pdbx_description
1 polymer ?
#
loop_
_entity_poly.entity_id
_entity_poly.type
_entity_poly.pdbx_seq_one_letter_code
_entity_poly.pdbx_strand_id
1 'polypeptide(L)'
;MKPSPADELDVKAAARVAGRTTETIRRWVWSGRLPARKRGNRLVMARKDVEALAGATERRPLSLAEWARLAERALRGRRGPRASASDLVIEERRRRLEEVGAHRGR
;
A
#
# COMPACT_ATOMS: atom_id res chain seq x y z
N MET A 1 1.74 17.97 -25.79
CA MET A 1 1.43 16.94 -26.81
C MET A 1 0.20 16.15 -26.39
N LYS A 2 -0.85 16.12 -27.20
CA LYS A 2 -1.96 15.16 -27.04
C LYS A 2 -1.44 13.78 -27.46
N PRO A 3 -1.74 12.68 -26.74
CA PRO A 3 -1.31 11.36 -27.15
C PRO A 3 -1.89 11.03 -28.54
N SER A 4 -1.06 10.48 -29.41
CA SER A 4 -1.51 9.93 -30.71
C SER A 4 -2.47 8.77 -30.45
N PRO A 5 -3.52 8.56 -31.27
CA PRO A 5 -4.42 7.42 -31.11
C PRO A 5 -3.72 6.05 -31.19
N ALA A 6 -2.50 5.99 -31.74
CA ALA A 6 -1.67 4.78 -31.75
C ALA A 6 -1.09 4.43 -30.35
N ASP A 7 -1.04 5.40 -29.43
CA ASP A 7 -0.48 5.22 -28.08
C ASP A 7 -1.55 5.04 -27.00
N GLU A 8 -2.82 4.92 -27.39
CA GLU A 8 -3.93 4.66 -26.47
C GLU A 8 -4.12 3.15 -26.26
N LEU A 9 -4.04 2.73 -25.00
CA LEU A 9 -4.28 1.35 -24.58
C LEU A 9 -5.67 1.24 -23.97
N ASP A 10 -6.39 0.16 -24.28
CA ASP A 10 -7.53 -0.23 -23.47
C ASP A 10 -7.08 -0.94 -22.18
N VAL A 11 -8.01 -1.22 -21.27
CA VAL A 11 -7.72 -1.86 -19.97
C VAL A 11 -6.99 -3.21 -20.13
N LYS A 12 -7.30 -4.00 -21.17
CA LYS A 12 -6.67 -5.31 -21.39
C LYS A 12 -5.24 -5.14 -21.91
N ALA A 13 -5.04 -4.24 -22.86
CA ALA A 13 -3.72 -3.93 -23.40
C ALA A 13 -2.81 -3.30 -22.33
N ALA A 14 -3.34 -2.37 -21.52
CA ALA A 14 -2.63 -1.78 -20.40
C ALA A 14 -2.21 -2.81 -19.36
N ALA A 15 -3.07 -3.78 -19.04
CA ALA A 15 -2.74 -4.87 -18.12
C ALA A 15 -1.55 -5.71 -18.64
N ARG A 16 -1.54 -6.02 -19.93
CA ARG A 16 -0.44 -6.76 -20.58
C ARG A 16 0.87 -5.97 -20.55
N VAL A 17 0.82 -4.67 -20.86
CA VAL A 17 2.01 -3.79 -20.83
C VAL A 17 2.56 -3.63 -19.42
N ALA A 18 1.69 -3.49 -18.42
CA ALA A 18 2.10 -3.33 -17.02
C ALA A 18 2.52 -4.65 -16.35
N GLY A 19 2.29 -5.82 -16.98
CA GLY A 19 2.45 -7.12 -16.32
C GLY A 19 1.55 -7.29 -15.10
N ARG A 20 0.36 -6.68 -15.10
CA ARG A 20 -0.60 -6.69 -13.97
C ARG A 20 -1.96 -7.22 -14.41
N THR A 21 -2.85 -7.43 -13.45
CA THR A 21 -4.24 -7.81 -13.72
C THR A 21 -5.05 -6.62 -14.24
N THR A 22 -6.10 -6.89 -15.02
CA THR A 22 -7.04 -5.85 -15.48
C THR A 22 -7.72 -5.13 -14.32
N GLU A 23 -7.96 -5.82 -13.21
CA GLU A 23 -8.52 -5.23 -12.00
C GLU A 23 -7.55 -4.23 -11.33
N THR A 24 -6.24 -4.51 -11.36
CA THR A 24 -5.22 -3.55 -10.90
C THR A 24 -5.29 -2.25 -11.70
N ILE A 25 -5.42 -2.35 -13.03
CA ILE A 25 -5.56 -1.19 -13.90
C ILE A 25 -6.84 -0.40 -13.58
N ARG A 26 -7.99 -1.08 -13.45
CA ARG A 26 -9.26 -0.44 -13.07
C ARG A 26 -9.14 0.30 -11.74
N ARG A 27 -8.52 -0.32 -10.73
CA ARG A 27 -8.29 0.30 -9.44
C ARG A 27 -7.44 1.56 -9.54
N TRP A 28 -6.41 1.56 -10.38
CA TRP A 28 -5.61 2.77 -10.63
C TRP A 28 -6.44 3.88 -11.28
N VAL A 29 -7.32 3.54 -12.23
CA VAL A 29 -8.23 4.50 -12.83
C VAL A 29 -9.21 5.07 -11.80
N TRP A 30 -9.88 4.21 -11.02
CA TRP A 30 -10.88 4.65 -10.03
C TRP A 30 -10.27 5.45 -8.88
N SER A 31 -9.04 5.13 -8.48
CA SER A 31 -8.31 5.91 -7.48
C SER A 31 -7.70 7.20 -8.04
N GLY A 32 -7.88 7.50 -9.33
CA GLY A 32 -7.31 8.68 -9.99
C GLY A 32 -5.80 8.62 -10.23
N ARG A 33 -5.16 7.48 -9.98
CA ARG A 33 -3.72 7.28 -10.17
C ARG A 33 -3.33 7.13 -11.63
N LEU A 34 -4.26 6.67 -12.48
CA LEU A 34 -4.05 6.51 -13.92
C LEU A 34 -5.09 7.33 -14.67
N PRO A 35 -4.68 8.38 -15.43
CA PRO A 35 -5.62 9.11 -16.27
C PRO A 35 -6.20 8.21 -17.36
N ALA A 36 -7.53 8.13 -17.40
CA ALA A 36 -8.26 7.39 -18.43
C ALA A 36 -9.32 8.29 -19.08
N ARG A 37 -9.62 8.01 -20.33
CA ARG A 37 -10.68 8.64 -21.11
C ARG A 37 -11.69 7.59 -21.55
N LYS A 38 -12.97 7.97 -21.60
CA LYS A 38 -14.01 7.11 -22.13
C LYS A 38 -14.09 7.29 -23.65
N ARG A 39 -13.93 6.20 -24.41
CA ARG A 39 -14.12 6.16 -25.86
C ARG A 39 -15.18 5.12 -26.19
N GLY A 40 -16.40 5.57 -26.47
CA GLY A 40 -17.56 4.71 -26.56
C GLY A 40 -17.80 3.95 -25.25
N ASN A 41 -17.79 2.61 -25.31
CA ASN A 41 -17.95 1.75 -24.13
C ASN A 41 -16.61 1.28 -23.52
N ARG A 42 -15.48 1.84 -23.94
CA ARG A 42 -14.14 1.43 -23.47
C ARG A 42 -13.46 2.56 -22.71
N LEU A 43 -12.67 2.17 -21.71
CA LEU A 43 -11.68 3.06 -21.07
C LEU A 43 -10.36 2.93 -21.83
N VAL A 44 -9.81 4.06 -22.23
CA VAL A 44 -8.51 4.18 -22.89
C VAL A 44 -7.58 5.05 -22.08
N MET A 45 -6.29 4.71 -22.06
CA MET A 45 -5.24 5.36 -21.29
C MET A 45 -3.98 5.47 -22.13
N ALA A 46 -3.16 6.50 -21.93
CA ALA A 46 -1.92 6.61 -22.69
C ALA A 46 -0.91 5.57 -22.19
N ARG A 47 -0.26 4.87 -23.13
CA ARG A 47 0.79 3.88 -22.86
C ARG A 47 1.85 4.39 -21.87
N LYS A 48 2.36 5.61 -22.09
CA LYS A 48 3.37 6.25 -21.23
C LYS A 48 2.95 6.34 -19.76
N ASP A 49 1.66 6.58 -19.50
CA ASP A 49 1.14 6.77 -18.15
C ASP A 49 1.01 5.40 -17.45
N VAL A 50 0.67 4.36 -18.21
CA VAL A 50 0.66 2.97 -17.74
C VAL A 50 2.07 2.51 -17.38
N GLU A 51 3.04 2.72 -18.27
CA GLU A 51 4.43 2.30 -18.07
C GLU A 51 5.06 3.03 -16.88
N ALA A 52 4.85 4.36 -16.76
CA ALA A 52 5.34 5.14 -15.63
C ALA A 52 4.77 4.62 -14.28
N LEU A 53 3.47 4.32 -14.22
CA LEU A 53 2.83 3.86 -12.99
C LEU A 53 3.21 2.40 -12.65
N ALA A 54 3.39 1.56 -13.68
CA ALA A 54 3.86 0.18 -13.52
C ALA A 54 5.27 0.14 -12.93
N GLY A 55 6.21 0.92 -13.49
CA GLY A 55 7.59 1.01 -13.00
C GLY A 55 7.68 1.58 -11.59
N ALA A 56 6.83 2.54 -11.22
CA ALA A 56 6.80 3.09 -9.86
C ALA A 56 6.27 2.10 -8.79
N THR A 57 5.58 1.03 -9.21
CA THR A 57 4.91 0.09 -8.30
C THR A 57 5.68 -1.23 -8.12
N GLU A 58 6.90 -1.34 -8.64
CA GLU A 58 7.80 -2.44 -8.28
C GLU A 58 8.33 -2.25 -6.86
N ARG A 59 7.50 -2.60 -5.88
CA ARG A 59 7.98 -2.88 -4.53
C ARG A 59 8.57 -4.28 -4.56
N ARG A 60 9.91 -4.36 -4.52
CA ARG A 60 10.61 -5.62 -4.27
C ARG A 60 10.03 -6.24 -2.99
N PRO A 61 9.55 -7.49 -3.03
CA PRO A 61 9.15 -8.18 -1.81
C PRO A 61 10.38 -8.32 -0.91
N LEU A 62 10.25 -7.84 0.32
CA LEU A 62 11.29 -8.01 1.32
C LEU A 62 11.11 -9.39 1.95
N SER A 63 12.21 -10.10 2.15
CA SER A 63 12.21 -11.21 3.09
C SER A 63 11.88 -10.70 4.50
N LEU A 64 11.39 -11.58 5.37
CA LEU A 64 11.07 -11.23 6.75
C LEU A 64 12.29 -10.63 7.48
N ALA A 65 13.48 -11.18 7.21
CA ALA A 65 14.73 -10.69 7.80
C ALA A 65 15.10 -9.28 7.30
N GLU A 66 14.94 -9.00 6.00
CA GLU A 66 15.18 -7.66 5.45
C GLU A 66 14.19 -6.64 6.00
N TRP A 67 12.91 -7.02 6.12
CA TRP A 67 11.89 -6.19 6.74
C TRP A 67 12.23 -5.89 8.21
N ALA A 68 12.63 -6.90 8.99
CA ALA A 68 12.98 -6.74 10.39
C ALA A 68 14.14 -5.75 10.59
N ARG A 69 15.21 -5.87 9.78
CA ARG A 69 16.35 -4.94 9.82
C ARG A 69 15.94 -3.50 9.49
N LEU A 70 15.07 -3.31 8.50
CA LEU A 70 14.55 -1.99 8.15
C LEU A 70 13.69 -1.40 9.28
N ALA A 71 12.83 -2.22 9.89
CA ALA A 71 12.01 -1.83 11.03
C ALA A 71 12.88 -1.42 12.23
N GLU A 72 13.88 -2.23 12.59
CA GLU A 72 14.83 -1.90 13.67
C GLU A 72 15.54 -0.57 13.41
N ARG A 73 16.01 -0.33 12.18
CA ARG A 73 16.68 0.93 11.82
C ARG A 73 15.74 2.14 11.96
N ALA A 74 14.48 2.00 11.54
CA ALA A 74 13.48 3.06 11.69
C ALA A 74 13.14 3.35 13.16
N LEU A 75 13.10 2.31 14.00
CA LEU A 75 12.83 2.41 15.43
C LEU A 75 14.00 3.02 16.21
N ARG A 76 15.26 2.80 15.79
CA ARG A 76 16.45 3.41 16.42
C ARG A 76 16.42 4.95 16.41
N GLY A 77 15.83 5.56 15.38
CA GLY A 77 15.66 7.03 15.29
C GLY A 77 14.50 7.60 16.10
N ARG A 78 13.64 6.75 16.69
CA ARG A 78 12.44 7.16 17.44
C ARG A 78 12.57 6.94 18.96
N ARG A 79 13.77 7.03 19.52
CA ARG A 79 13.94 6.99 20.97
C ARG A 79 13.64 8.36 21.60
N GLY A 80 12.35 8.67 21.69
CA GLY A 80 11.85 9.67 22.64
C GLY A 80 11.45 8.99 23.96
N PRO A 81 11.35 9.72 25.08
CA PRO A 81 11.07 9.18 26.41
C PRO A 81 9.62 8.69 26.61
N ARG A 82 8.81 8.62 25.55
CA ARG A 82 7.38 8.30 25.65
C ARG A 82 7.18 6.81 25.40
N ALA A 83 6.49 6.16 26.34
CA ALA A 83 5.98 4.80 26.18
C ALA A 83 5.22 4.69 24.85
N SER A 84 5.49 3.62 24.08
CA SER A 84 4.73 3.38 22.86
C SER A 84 3.26 3.13 23.19
N ALA A 85 2.37 3.33 22.21
CA ALA A 85 0.96 3.00 22.39
C ALA A 85 0.77 1.53 22.82
N SER A 86 1.62 0.62 22.30
CA SER A 86 1.64 -0.78 22.74
C SER A 86 2.06 -0.95 24.20
N ASP A 87 3.07 -0.22 24.67
CA ASP A 87 3.53 -0.31 26.06
C ASP A 87 2.42 0.13 27.02
N LEU A 88 1.72 1.22 26.70
CA LEU A 88 0.59 1.71 27.50
C LEU A 88 -0.56 0.70 27.58
N VAL A 89 -0.87 0.03 26.46
CA VAL A 89 -1.93 -1.00 26.39
C VAL A 89 -1.53 -2.23 27.20
N ILE A 90 -0.26 -2.63 27.14
CA ILE A 90 0.26 -3.78 27.89
C ILE A 90 0.23 -3.50 29.40
N GLU A 91 0.69 -2.32 29.82
CA GLU A 91 0.66 -1.87 31.22
C GLU A 91 -0.77 -1.81 31.77
N GLU A 92 -1.70 -1.18 31.04
CA GLU A 92 -3.11 -1.11 31.42
C GLU A 92 -3.73 -2.52 31.53
N ARG A 93 -3.40 -3.42 30.61
CA ARG A 93 -3.87 -4.81 30.65
C ARG A 93 -3.36 -5.56 31.87
N ARG A 94 -2.09 -5.36 32.27
CA ARG A 94 -1.52 -5.93 33.49
C ARG A 94 -2.28 -5.44 34.72
N ARG A 95 -2.49 -4.12 34.84
CA ARG A 95 -3.23 -3.52 35.97
C ARG A 95 -4.61 -4.12 36.15
N ARG A 96 -5.37 -4.28 35.05
CA ARG A 96 -6.72 -4.88 35.11
C ARG A 96 -6.71 -6.34 35.55
N LEU A 97 -5.72 -7.12 35.14
CA LEU A 97 -5.61 -8.53 35.54
C LEU A 97 -5.27 -8.65 37.03
N GLU A 98 -4.42 -7.78 37.56
CA GLU A 98 -4.10 -7.71 38.97
C GLU A 98 -5.33 -7.31 39.82
N GLU A 99 -6.09 -6.30 39.38
CA GLU A 99 -7.34 -5.89 40.03
C GLU A 99 -8.39 -7.03 40.08
N VAL A 100 -8.55 -7.78 38.98
CA VAL A 100 -9.47 -8.92 38.90
C VAL A 100 -9.01 -10.09 39.77
N GLY A 101 -7.70 -10.36 39.80
CA GLY A 101 -7.12 -11.39 40.68
C GLY A 101 -7.31 -11.06 42.17
N ALA A 102 -7.10 -9.81 42.55
CA ALA A 102 -7.30 -9.32 43.91
C ALA A 102 -8.77 -9.38 44.37
N HIS A 103 -9.74 -9.23 43.45
CA HIS A 103 -11.16 -9.34 43.77
C HIS A 103 -11.67 -10.78 43.90
N ARG A 104 -10.99 -11.78 43.32
CA ARG A 104 -11.36 -13.20 43.45
C ARG A 104 -10.82 -13.88 44.72
N GLY A 105 -9.91 -13.24 45.45
CA GLY A 105 -9.28 -13.77 46.66
C GLY A 105 -9.88 -13.29 47.98
N ARG A 106 -11.05 -12.61 47.97
CA ARG A 106 -11.79 -12.20 49.16
C ARG A 106 -13.10 -12.97 49.30
#